data_AF-A0AAW2WJ50-F1
#
_entry.id   AF-A0AAW2WJ50-F1
#
_cell.length_a   1.000
_cell.length_b   1.000
_cell.length_c   1.000
_cell.angle_alpha   90.00
_cell.angle_beta   90.00
_cell.angle_gamma   90.00
#
_symmetry.space_group_name_H-M   'P 1'
#
loop_
_entity.id
_entity.type
_entity.pdbx_description
1 polymer ?
#
loop_
_entity_poly.entity_id
_entity_poly.type
_entity_poly.pdbx_seq_one_letter_code
_entity_poly.pdbx_strand_id
1 'polypeptide(L)'
;MATRYWVASLPVSQGSSASSLWSRLQESISKQAFDTSLYRANSFIEGVSHKIRRQIEELERVSGVVSSSLTVDGVPVDSYLTRFMWDEAKYPTMSPLREIVDGIHVQIAKIEDDLKAYTIL
;
A
#
# COMPACT_ATOMS: atom_id res chain seq x y z
N MET A 1 2.25 16.86 -10.05
CA MET A 1 2.70 15.67 -10.81
C MET A 1 2.40 14.44 -9.96
N ALA A 2 1.79 13.40 -10.51
CA ALA A 2 1.56 12.17 -9.76
C ALA A 2 2.84 11.33 -9.78
N THR A 3 3.51 11.20 -8.64
CA THR A 3 4.67 10.30 -8.50
C THR A 3 4.17 8.86 -8.51
N ARG A 4 4.69 8.04 -9.42
CA ARG A 4 4.32 6.62 -9.57
C ARG A 4 5.50 5.73 -9.21
N TYR A 5 5.23 4.69 -8.43
CA TYR A 5 6.23 3.72 -7.98
C TYR A 5 5.88 2.34 -8.51
N TRP A 6 6.91 1.55 -8.80
CA TRP A 6 6.78 0.15 -9.22
C TRP A 6 7.63 -0.71 -8.29
N VAL A 7 7.00 -1.74 -7.71
CA VAL A 7 7.68 -2.76 -6.90
C VAL A 7 7.75 -4.03 -7.73
N ALA A 8 8.94 -4.59 -7.89
CA ALA A 8 9.16 -5.84 -8.59
C ALA A 8 10.08 -6.73 -7.77
N SER A 9 9.71 -8.02 -7.64
CA SER A 9 10.58 -9.06 -7.09
C SER A 9 11.00 -10.00 -8.22
N LEU A 10 12.28 -10.34 -8.25
CA LEU A 10 12.86 -11.19 -9.28
C LEU A 10 13.58 -12.37 -8.61
N PRO A 11 13.28 -13.63 -8.98
CA PRO A 11 14.07 -14.76 -8.52
C PRO A 11 15.43 -14.72 -9.24
N VAL A 12 16.43 -14.15 -8.58
CA VAL A 12 17.80 -14.08 -9.12
C VAL A 12 18.50 -15.41 -8.88
N SER A 13 18.52 -16.28 -9.89
CA SER A 13 19.43 -17.44 -9.92
C SER A 13 20.82 -17.00 -10.40
N GLN A 14 21.89 -17.51 -9.76
CA GLN A 14 23.26 -17.29 -10.25
C GLN A 14 23.37 -17.71 -11.72
N GLY A 15 23.96 -16.83 -12.56
CA GLY A 15 24.15 -17.08 -13.99
C GLY A 15 22.98 -16.69 -14.91
N SER A 16 21.96 -15.99 -14.41
CA SER A 16 20.81 -15.58 -15.25
C SER A 16 21.12 -14.39 -16.15
N SER A 17 20.85 -14.50 -17.45
CA SER A 17 20.85 -13.36 -18.38
C SER A 17 19.65 -12.44 -18.14
N ALA A 18 19.80 -11.15 -18.45
CA ALA A 18 18.72 -10.16 -18.37
C ALA A 18 17.47 -10.56 -19.19
N SER A 19 17.66 -11.20 -20.35
CA SER A 19 16.56 -11.69 -21.18
C SER A 19 15.77 -12.81 -20.49
N SER A 20 16.48 -13.76 -19.87
CA SER A 20 15.86 -14.85 -19.13
C SER A 20 15.12 -14.36 -17.88
N LEU A 21 15.63 -13.33 -17.21
CA LEU A 21 14.96 -12.67 -16.08
C LEU A 21 13.67 -11.97 -16.55
N TRP A 22 13.71 -11.25 -17.66
CA TRP A 22 12.55 -10.58 -18.24
C TRP A 22 11.44 -11.58 -18.62
N SER A 23 11.79 -12.68 -19.32
CA SER A 23 10.81 -13.71 -19.68
C SER A 23 10.14 -14.32 -18.46
N ARG A 24 10.90 -14.56 -17.38
CA ARG A 24 10.36 -15.10 -16.12
C ARG A 24 9.45 -14.11 -15.41
N LEU A 25 9.82 -12.83 -15.38
CA LEU A 25 8.97 -11.77 -14.83
C LEU A 25 7.65 -11.70 -15.59
N GLN A 26 7.70 -11.66 -16.93
CA GLN A 26 6.51 -11.60 -17.77
C GLN A 26 5.58 -12.80 -17.51
N GLU A 27 6.14 -14.01 -17.41
CA GLU A 27 5.37 -15.22 -17.10
C GLU A 27 4.79 -15.20 -15.67
N SER A 28 5.56 -14.74 -14.68
CA SER A 28 5.10 -14.62 -13.30
C SER A 28 3.95 -13.63 -13.15
N ILE A 29 4.06 -12.47 -13.80
CA ILE A 29 2.99 -11.46 -13.85
C ILE A 29 1.74 -12.08 -14.49
N SER A 30 1.90 -12.78 -15.61
CA SER A 30 0.78 -13.44 -16.29
C SER A 30 0.08 -14.51 -15.44
N LYS A 31 0.81 -15.20 -14.55
CA LYS A 31 0.29 -16.35 -13.78
C LYS A 31 -0.23 -16.01 -12.40
N GLN A 32 0.32 -15.00 -11.73
CA GLN A 32 0.09 -14.74 -10.31
C GLN A 32 -0.45 -13.35 -9.98
N ALA A 33 -0.45 -12.40 -10.93
CA ALA A 33 -0.59 -10.99 -10.57
C ALA A 33 -2.00 -10.55 -10.14
N PHE A 34 -3.08 -11.25 -10.53
CA PHE A 34 -4.43 -10.67 -10.47
C PHE A 34 -5.47 -11.41 -9.62
N ASP A 35 -5.17 -12.60 -9.07
CA ASP A 35 -6.23 -13.44 -8.48
C ASP A 35 -5.86 -14.05 -7.11
N THR A 36 -5.31 -13.23 -6.23
CA THR A 36 -5.00 -13.63 -4.84
C THR A 36 -5.85 -12.87 -3.84
N SER A 37 -6.07 -13.45 -2.66
CA SER A 37 -6.69 -12.76 -1.52
C SER A 37 -5.94 -11.47 -1.16
N LEU A 38 -4.62 -11.47 -1.32
CA LEU A 38 -3.75 -10.30 -1.16
C LEU A 38 -4.10 -9.17 -2.13
N TYR A 39 -4.36 -9.51 -3.40
CA TYR A 39 -4.74 -8.52 -4.40
C TYR A 39 -6.06 -7.82 -4.04
N ARG A 40 -7.06 -8.58 -3.58
CA ARG A 40 -8.34 -8.02 -3.11
C ARG A 40 -8.17 -7.15 -1.87
N ALA A 41 -7.38 -7.62 -0.89
CA ALA A 41 -7.07 -6.85 0.31
C ALA A 41 -6.36 -5.54 -0.06
N ASN A 42 -5.36 -5.58 -0.96
CA ASN A 42 -4.66 -4.41 -1.45
C ASN A 42 -5.61 -3.41 -2.12
N SER A 43 -6.49 -3.90 -3.01
CA SER A 43 -7.47 -3.06 -3.71
C SER A 43 -8.42 -2.35 -2.74
N PHE A 44 -8.85 -3.04 -1.69
CA PHE A 44 -9.66 -2.44 -0.62
C PHE A 44 -8.89 -1.36 0.13
N ILE A 45 -7.66 -1.64 0.56
CA ILE A 45 -6.82 -0.69 1.32
C ILE A 45 -6.51 0.56 0.49
N GLU A 46 -6.20 0.40 -0.79
CA GLU A 46 -5.99 1.50 -1.73
C GLU A 46 -7.26 2.36 -1.88
N GLY A 47 -8.43 1.72 -1.96
CA GLY A 47 -9.72 2.41 -1.98
C GLY A 47 -9.98 3.25 -0.74
N VAL A 48 -9.69 2.72 0.46
CA VAL A 48 -9.82 3.46 1.73
C VAL A 48 -8.82 4.61 1.80
N SER A 49 -7.56 4.39 1.41
CA SER A 49 -6.53 5.44 1.37
C SER A 49 -6.95 6.61 0.47
N HIS A 50 -7.53 6.32 -0.69
CA HIS A 50 -8.06 7.34 -1.59
C HIS A 50 -9.23 8.15 -0.98
N LYS A 51 -10.13 7.49 -0.23
CA LYS A 51 -11.23 8.19 0.47
C LYS A 51 -10.68 9.13 1.53
N ILE A 52 -9.73 8.67 2.35
CA ILE A 52 -9.08 9.48 3.39
C ILE A 52 -8.40 10.70 2.76
N ARG A 53 -7.60 10.49 1.71
CA ARG A 53 -6.93 11.58 1.00
C ARG A 53 -7.92 12.62 0.48
N ARG A 54 -9.03 12.18 -0.13
CA ARG A 54 -10.07 13.08 -0.64
C ARG A 54 -10.71 13.92 0.47
N GLN A 55 -10.94 13.33 1.65
CA GLN A 55 -11.48 14.08 2.79
C GLN A 55 -10.50 15.09 3.34
N ILE A 56 -9.20 14.74 3.42
CA ILE A 56 -8.17 15.70 3.84
C ILE A 56 -8.12 16.87 2.87
N GLU A 57 -8.10 16.61 1.55
CA GLU A 57 -8.14 17.66 0.51
C GLU A 57 -9.39 18.56 0.66
N GLU A 58 -10.54 17.98 1.02
CA GLU A 58 -11.78 18.74 1.27
C GLU A 58 -11.72 19.60 2.53
N LEU A 59 -11.19 19.07 3.64
CA LEU A 59 -11.00 19.81 4.90
C LEU A 59 -9.97 20.95 4.76
N GLU A 60 -8.87 20.72 4.04
CA GLU A 60 -7.88 21.76 3.72
C GLU A 60 -8.50 22.89 2.90
N ARG A 61 -9.34 22.55 1.91
CA ARG A 61 -10.08 23.54 1.12
C ARG A 61 -10.99 24.42 1.97
N VAL A 62 -11.67 23.84 2.97
CA VAL A 62 -12.58 24.58 3.86
C VAL A 62 -11.81 25.43 4.87
N SER A 63 -10.67 24.94 5.38
CA SER A 63 -9.85 25.66 6.37
C SER A 63 -8.96 26.75 5.75
N GLY A 64 -8.81 26.80 4.42
CA GLY A 64 -7.98 27.79 3.72
C GLY A 64 -6.48 27.57 3.87
N VAL A 65 -6.07 26.44 4.47
CA VAL A 65 -4.67 26.03 4.58
C VAL A 65 -4.24 25.44 3.24
N VAL A 66 -3.12 25.92 2.69
CA VAL A 66 -2.55 25.40 1.45
C VAL A 66 -2.09 23.97 1.70
N SER A 67 -2.60 23.03 0.88
CA SER A 67 -2.31 21.60 0.99
C SER A 67 -0.82 21.33 1.14
N SER A 68 -0.44 20.81 2.30
CA SER A 68 0.89 20.25 2.49
C SER A 68 0.91 18.85 1.86
N SER A 69 2.07 18.43 1.37
CA SER A 69 2.22 17.04 0.95
C SER A 69 1.96 16.13 2.16
N LEU A 70 1.09 15.14 2.00
CA LEU A 70 0.87 14.12 3.04
C LEU A 70 2.21 13.46 3.39
N THR A 71 2.51 13.35 4.68
CA THR A 71 3.71 12.71 5.20
C THR A 71 3.33 11.46 5.99
N VAL A 72 4.28 10.54 6.14
CA VAL A 72 4.17 9.36 7.01
C VAL A 72 5.01 9.65 8.24
N ASP A 73 4.38 9.90 9.39
CA ASP A 73 5.05 10.26 10.65
C ASP A 73 6.04 11.44 10.50
N GLY A 74 5.69 12.43 9.67
CA GLY A 74 6.55 13.58 9.37
C GLY A 74 7.63 13.33 8.30
N VAL A 75 7.72 12.10 7.77
CA VAL A 75 8.64 11.74 6.68
C VAL A 75 7.93 11.87 5.32
N PRO A 76 8.55 12.53 4.32
CA PRO A 76 8.01 12.56 2.96
C PRO A 76 7.83 11.15 2.38
N VAL A 77 6.75 10.93 1.63
CA VAL A 77 6.41 9.61 1.08
C VAL A 77 7.56 9.00 0.26
N ASP A 78 8.25 9.80 -0.56
CA ASP A 78 9.41 9.36 -1.36
C ASP A 78 10.55 8.81 -0.48
N SER A 79 10.81 9.47 0.65
CA SER A 79 11.83 9.04 1.61
C SER A 79 11.39 7.81 2.40
N TYR A 80 10.10 7.72 2.72
CA TYR A 80 9.55 6.56 3.44
C TYR A 80 9.64 5.29 2.58
N LEU A 81 9.24 5.36 1.30
CA LEU A 81 9.26 4.21 0.39
C LEU A 81 10.66 3.64 0.14
N THR A 82 11.67 4.50 0.06
CA THR A 82 13.06 4.07 -0.16
C THR A 82 13.72 3.47 1.08
N ARG A 83 13.14 3.68 2.26
CA ARG A 83 13.68 3.26 3.56
C ARG A 83 12.72 2.35 4.32
N PHE A 84 11.72 1.82 3.61
CA PHE A 84 10.69 0.99 4.19
C PHE A 84 11.31 -0.19 4.93
N MET A 85 10.88 -0.37 6.17
CA MET A 85 11.21 -1.53 6.99
C MET A 85 9.91 -2.16 7.48
N TRP A 86 9.84 -3.48 7.38
CA TRP A 86 8.72 -4.22 7.93
C TRP A 86 8.73 -4.10 9.46
N ASP A 87 7.61 -3.69 10.03
CA ASP A 87 7.44 -3.60 11.49
C ASP A 87 7.18 -5.01 12.05
N GLU A 88 8.24 -5.74 12.35
CA GLU A 88 8.16 -7.09 12.91
C GLU A 88 7.52 -7.13 14.30
N ALA A 89 7.60 -6.03 15.07
CA ALA A 89 6.97 -5.96 16.39
C ALA A 89 5.45 -5.87 16.27
N LYS A 90 4.95 -5.14 15.27
CA LYS A 90 3.51 -5.00 15.00
C LYS A 90 2.95 -6.14 14.16
N TYR A 91 3.73 -6.67 13.22
CA TYR A 91 3.32 -7.74 12.30
C TYR A 91 4.40 -8.84 12.24
N PRO A 92 4.41 -9.79 13.19
CA PRO A 92 5.44 -10.82 13.27
C PRO A 92 5.48 -11.71 12.03
N THR A 93 6.65 -11.86 11.41
CA THR A 93 6.85 -12.70 10.21
C THR A 93 6.69 -14.20 10.49
N MET A 94 6.71 -14.59 11.75
CA MET A 94 6.45 -15.95 12.22
C MET A 94 4.95 -16.30 12.26
N SER A 95 4.07 -15.29 12.20
CA SER A 95 2.62 -15.52 12.12
C SER A 95 2.20 -15.95 10.71
N PRO A 96 1.16 -16.78 10.56
CA PRO A 96 0.61 -17.11 9.26
C PRO A 96 0.25 -15.85 8.48
N LEU A 97 0.64 -15.78 7.20
CA LEU A 97 0.37 -14.62 6.34
C LEU A 97 -1.12 -14.22 6.35
N ARG A 98 -2.01 -15.21 6.38
CA ARG A 98 -3.45 -14.97 6.45
C ARG A 98 -3.85 -14.17 7.68
N GLU A 99 -3.30 -14.47 8.85
CA GLU A 99 -3.61 -13.76 10.09
C GLU A 99 -3.12 -12.31 10.04
N ILE A 100 -1.93 -12.09 9.48
CA ILE A 100 -1.38 -10.74 9.27
C ILE A 100 -2.30 -9.94 8.35
N VAL A 101 -2.71 -10.53 7.23
CA VAL A 101 -3.58 -9.90 6.23
C VAL A 101 -4.96 -9.60 6.80
N ASP A 102 -5.58 -10.56 7.49
CA ASP A 102 -6.88 -10.39 8.13
C ASP A 102 -6.81 -9.31 9.22
N GLY A 103 -5.73 -9.29 10.01
CA GLY A 103 -5.50 -8.26 11.03
C GLY A 103 -5.35 -6.85 10.45
N ILE A 104 -4.57 -6.70 9.38
CA ILE A 104 -4.46 -5.42 8.64
C ILE A 104 -5.81 -5.02 8.06
N HIS A 105 -6.55 -5.97 7.46
CA HIS A 105 -7.85 -5.69 6.87
C HIS A 105 -8.85 -5.17 7.91
N VAL A 106 -8.93 -5.80 9.09
CA VAL A 106 -9.80 -5.35 10.20
C VAL A 106 -9.42 -3.96 10.68
N GLN A 107 -8.12 -3.66 10.82
CA GLN A 107 -7.66 -2.32 11.21
C GLN A 107 -8.09 -1.25 10.19
N ILE A 108 -7.95 -1.54 8.90
CA ILE A 108 -8.33 -0.61 7.83
C ILE A 108 -9.85 -0.46 7.71
N ALA A 109 -10.61 -1.55 7.88
CA ALA A 109 -12.07 -1.50 7.90
C ALA A 109 -12.59 -0.62 9.05
N LYS A 110 -11.98 -0.73 10.24
CA LYS A 110 -12.30 0.14 11.37
C LYS A 110 -12.02 1.62 11.06
N ILE A 111 -10.86 1.92 10.46
CA ILE A 111 -10.53 3.28 10.02
C ILE A 111 -11.56 3.79 9.00
N GLU A 112 -12.01 2.95 8.06
CA GLU A 112 -13.03 3.33 7.10
C GLU A 112 -14.38 3.65 7.76
N ASP A 113 -14.80 2.86 8.75
CA ASP A 113 -16.05 3.09 9.47
C ASP A 113 -16.00 4.34 10.35
N ASP A 114 -14.87 4.56 11.04
CA ASP A 114 -14.62 5.79 11.80
C ASP A 114 -14.65 7.01 10.85
N LEU A 115 -14.04 6.91 9.67
CA LEU A 115 -14.05 7.97 8.64
C LEU A 115 -15.49 8.32 8.20
N LYS A 116 -16.34 7.31 7.97
CA LYS A 116 -17.76 7.53 7.63
C LYS A 116 -18.49 8.25 8.77
N ALA A 117 -18.23 7.88 10.02
CA ALA A 117 -18.86 8.53 11.18
C ALA A 117 -18.52 10.03 11.26
N TYR A 118 -17.27 10.42 10.97
CA TYR A 118 -16.87 11.83 10.91
C TYR A 118 -17.42 12.61 9.71
N THR A 119 -17.84 11.92 8.65
CA THR A 119 -18.40 12.55 7.43
C THR A 119 -19.90 12.78 7.53
N ILE A 120 -20.60 12.05 8.41
CA ILE A 120 -22.08 12.03 8.51
C ILE A 120 -22.59 12.92 9.67
N LEU A 121 -21.71 13.65 10.35
CA LEU A 121 -22.06 14.72 11.30
C LEU A 121 -21.74 16.09 10.70
#